data_AF-A0A1A8CLN4-F1
#
_entry.id   AF-A0A1A8CLN4-F1
#
_cell.length_a   1.000
_cell.length_b   1.000
_cell.length_c   1.000
_cell.angle_alpha   90.00
_cell.angle_beta   90.00
_cell.angle_gamma   90.00
#
_symmetry.space_group_name_H-M   'P 1'
#
loop_
_entity.id
_entity.type
_entity.pdbx_description
1 polymer ?
#
loop_
_entity_poly.entity_id
_entity_poly.type
_entity_poly.pdbx_seq_one_letter_code
_entity_poly.pdbx_strand_id
1 'polypeptide(L)'
;YSSLPHWLSELTDTKLKKLLEQGDSQRVRELSLALITVLNEYEQTRETSPVSREERSYRVKVRSNITRALTALDLKTVSDIQQTSAALAQCTAVSREFICEECQNSTLNKLESMLEILQTDTKQGTVTPTEIADNILNIMGDLIHQVSQSASHLNFQLPYVDSPSSSSTTTSSSSSS
;
A
#
# COMPACT_ATOMS: atom_id res chain seq x y z
N TYR A 1 -19.66 10.56 -9.22
CA TYR A 1 -18.58 10.33 -8.23
C TYR A 1 -18.81 11.23 -7.03
N SER A 2 -18.51 10.75 -5.82
CA SER A 2 -18.73 11.48 -4.55
C SER A 2 -17.49 12.21 -4.02
N SER A 3 -16.29 11.88 -4.53
CA SER A 3 -15.02 12.52 -4.19
C SER A 3 -13.97 12.22 -5.26
N LEU A 4 -12.81 12.89 -5.21
CA LEU A 4 -11.69 12.59 -6.12
C LEU A 4 -11.19 11.14 -5.97
N PRO A 5 -10.94 10.61 -4.75
CA PRO A 5 -10.59 9.19 -4.59
C PRO A 5 -11.63 8.23 -5.16
N HIS A 6 -12.93 8.54 -5.07
CA HIS A 6 -13.97 7.73 -5.70
C HIS A 6 -13.83 7.71 -7.23
N TRP A 7 -13.60 8.86 -7.86
CA TRP A 7 -13.36 8.89 -9.30
C TRP A 7 -12.10 8.11 -9.71
N LEU A 8 -11.00 8.27 -8.96
CA LEU A 8 -9.76 7.53 -9.20
C LEU A 8 -9.97 6.02 -9.03
N SER A 9 -10.76 5.57 -8.05
CA SER A 9 -11.01 4.15 -7.84
C SER A 9 -11.80 3.52 -8.99
N GLU A 10 -12.72 4.28 -9.59
CA GLU A 10 -13.45 3.81 -10.77
C GLU A 10 -12.56 3.77 -12.01
N LEU A 11 -11.62 4.71 -12.15
CA LEU A 11 -10.62 4.66 -13.23
C LEU A 11 -9.67 3.48 -13.13
N THR A 12 -9.26 3.10 -11.92
CA THR A 12 -8.41 1.92 -11.73
C THR A 12 -9.19 0.63 -12.01
N ASP A 13 -10.45 0.54 -11.61
CA ASP A 13 -11.31 -0.63 -11.86
C ASP A 13 -11.70 -0.83 -13.33
N THR A 14 -11.76 0.26 -14.09
CA THR A 14 -12.24 0.23 -15.48
C THR A 14 -11.09 0.38 -16.47
N LYS A 15 -10.51 1.58 -16.55
CA LYS A 15 -9.54 1.94 -17.59
C LYS A 15 -8.21 1.24 -17.39
N LEU A 16 -7.67 1.25 -16.16
CA LEU A 16 -6.39 0.60 -15.87
C LEU A 16 -6.49 -0.91 -16.05
N LYS A 17 -7.55 -1.52 -15.50
CA LYS A 17 -7.83 -2.96 -15.68
C LYS A 17 -7.92 -3.34 -17.16
N LYS A 18 -8.65 -2.56 -17.97
CA LYS A 18 -8.77 -2.82 -19.40
C LYS A 18 -7.41 -2.74 -20.12
N LEU A 19 -6.56 -1.76 -19.78
CA LEU A 19 -5.21 -1.67 -20.37
C LEU A 19 -4.35 -2.88 -20.00
N LEU A 20 -4.47 -3.37 -18.76
CA LEU A 20 -3.78 -4.57 -18.31
C LEU A 20 -4.24 -5.81 -19.08
N GLU A 21 -5.55 -5.99 -19.25
CA GLU A 21 -6.12 -7.10 -20.04
C GLU A 21 -5.72 -7.05 -21.53
N GLN A 22 -5.47 -5.85 -22.05
CA GLN A 22 -4.98 -5.64 -23.42
C GLN A 22 -3.47 -5.90 -23.57
N GLY A 23 -2.73 -6.04 -22.47
CA GLY A 23 -1.28 -6.19 -22.48
C GLY A 23 -0.52 -4.90 -22.86
N ASP A 24 -1.15 -3.72 -22.72
CA ASP A 24 -0.50 -2.43 -23.01
C ASP A 24 0.33 -1.98 -21.81
N SER A 25 1.44 -2.69 -21.55
CA SER A 25 2.29 -2.49 -20.36
C SER A 25 2.80 -1.06 -20.21
N GLN A 26 3.11 -0.38 -21.32
CA GLN A 26 3.60 1.00 -21.28
C GLN A 26 2.51 1.94 -20.77
N ARG A 27 1.29 1.85 -21.32
CA ARG A 27 0.18 2.67 -20.83
C ARG A 27 -0.25 2.31 -19.42
N VAL A 28 -0.13 1.05 -19.02
CA VAL A 28 -0.38 0.65 -17.62
C VAL A 28 0.56 1.40 -16.68
N ARG A 29 1.86 1.47 -16.98
CA ARG A 29 2.85 2.22 -16.16
C ARG A 29 2.54 3.70 -16.11
N GLU A 30 2.34 4.34 -17.27
CA GLU A 30 2.06 5.77 -17.37
C GLU A 30 0.78 6.17 -16.64
N LEU A 31 -0.31 5.41 -16.85
CA LEU A 31 -1.57 5.67 -16.17
C LEU A 31 -1.47 5.42 -14.67
N SER A 32 -0.78 4.35 -14.25
CA SER A 32 -0.56 4.04 -12.84
C SER A 32 0.18 5.18 -12.13
N LEU A 33 1.28 5.66 -12.72
CA LEU A 33 2.06 6.77 -12.18
C LEU A 33 1.21 8.04 -12.07
N ALA A 34 0.48 8.40 -13.12
CA ALA A 34 -0.38 9.58 -13.11
C ALA A 34 -1.47 9.50 -12.02
N LEU A 35 -2.14 8.36 -11.88
CA LEU A 35 -3.21 8.18 -10.90
C LEU A 35 -2.68 8.21 -9.45
N ILE A 36 -1.54 7.58 -9.17
CA ILE A 36 -0.97 7.59 -7.81
C ILE A 36 -0.42 8.96 -7.44
N THR A 37 0.19 9.70 -8.38
CA THR A 37 0.66 11.06 -8.14
C THR A 37 -0.51 11.98 -7.79
N VAL A 38 -1.60 11.93 -8.57
CA VAL A 38 -2.81 12.74 -8.29
C VAL A 38 -3.42 12.38 -6.93
N LEU A 39 -3.47 11.08 -6.58
CA LEU A 39 -3.95 10.66 -5.27
C LEU A 39 -3.07 11.21 -4.14
N ASN A 40 -1.75 11.07 -4.27
CA ASN A 40 -0.79 11.49 -3.27
C ASN A 40 -0.83 13.00 -3.02
N GLU A 41 -0.90 13.82 -4.08
CA GLU A 41 -1.05 15.28 -3.94
C GLU A 41 -2.37 15.66 -3.26
N TYR A 42 -3.47 14.99 -3.61
CA TYR A 42 -4.77 15.21 -2.97
C TYR A 42 -4.74 14.87 -1.48
N GLU A 43 -4.02 13.81 -1.09
CA GLU A 43 -3.88 13.44 0.32
C GLU A 43 -3.00 14.43 1.09
N GLN A 44 -1.88 14.86 0.49
CA GLN A 44 -0.96 15.82 1.10
C GLN A 44 -1.64 17.18 1.35
N THR A 45 -2.45 17.65 0.41
CA THR A 45 -3.21 18.91 0.58
C THR A 45 -4.31 18.82 1.65
N ARG A 46 -4.66 17.61 2.11
CA ARG A 46 -5.76 17.35 3.04
C ARG A 46 -5.32 16.66 4.34
N GLU A 47 -4.02 16.62 4.62
CA GLU A 47 -3.42 15.85 5.73
C GLU A 47 -4.04 16.17 7.10
N THR A 48 -4.49 17.41 7.30
CA THR A 48 -5.10 17.87 8.57
C THR A 48 -6.60 17.64 8.69
N SER A 49 -7.25 17.15 7.62
CA SER A 49 -8.71 16.97 7.58
C SER A 49 -9.10 15.53 7.94
N PRO A 50 -10.11 15.33 8.81
CA PRO A 50 -10.67 14.00 9.04
C PRO A 50 -11.16 13.38 7.72
N VAL A 51 -10.76 12.14 7.46
CA VAL A 51 -11.12 11.39 6.26
C VAL A 51 -12.26 10.42 6.61
N SER A 52 -13.31 10.37 5.78
CA SER A 52 -14.41 9.42 5.99
C SER A 52 -13.94 7.98 5.73
N ARG A 53 -14.66 7.00 6.29
CA ARG A 53 -14.35 5.57 6.07
C ARG A 53 -14.43 5.20 4.58
N GLU A 54 -15.39 5.78 3.87
CA GLU A 54 -15.61 5.57 2.43
C GLU A 54 -14.45 6.14 1.63
N GLU A 55 -14.01 7.37 1.94
CA GLU A 55 -12.86 7.98 1.27
C GLU A 55 -11.59 7.17 1.50
N ARG A 56 -11.33 6.72 2.75
CA ARG A 56 -10.26 5.78 3.07
C ARG A 56 -10.36 4.50 2.21
N SER A 57 -11.55 3.91 2.09
CA SER A 57 -11.75 2.72 1.28
C SER A 57 -11.42 2.95 -0.21
N TYR A 58 -11.80 4.09 -0.77
CA TYR A 58 -11.43 4.44 -2.14
C TYR A 58 -9.92 4.60 -2.33
N ARG A 59 -9.24 5.27 -1.39
CA ARG A 59 -7.77 5.45 -1.41
C ARG A 59 -7.04 4.11 -1.39
N VAL A 60 -7.48 3.19 -0.52
CA VAL A 60 -6.94 1.83 -0.47
C VAL A 60 -7.16 1.12 -1.79
N LYS A 61 -8.38 1.15 -2.32
CA LYS A 61 -8.72 0.50 -3.60
C LYS A 61 -7.87 1.00 -4.76
N VAL A 62 -7.64 2.31 -4.87
CA VAL A 62 -6.76 2.90 -5.89
C VAL A 62 -5.35 2.33 -5.78
N ARG A 63 -4.74 2.36 -4.59
CA ARG A 63 -3.38 1.84 -4.37
C ARG A 63 -3.29 0.35 -4.64
N SER A 64 -4.21 -0.45 -4.11
CA SER A 64 -4.24 -1.90 -4.31
C SER A 64 -4.32 -2.27 -5.79
N ASN A 65 -5.20 -1.61 -6.54
CA ASN A 65 -5.37 -1.86 -7.98
C ASN A 65 -4.13 -1.47 -8.78
N ILE A 66 -3.54 -0.31 -8.47
CA ILE A 66 -2.30 0.15 -9.12
C ILE A 66 -1.16 -0.83 -8.82
N THR A 67 -0.95 -1.21 -7.56
CA THR A 67 0.09 -2.16 -7.17
C THR A 67 -0.10 -3.51 -7.87
N ARG A 68 -1.33 -4.06 -7.91
CA ARG A 68 -1.62 -5.30 -8.64
C ARG A 68 -1.30 -5.17 -10.13
N ALA A 69 -1.72 -4.08 -10.76
CA ALA A 69 -1.46 -3.87 -12.18
C ALA A 69 0.05 -3.79 -12.46
N LEU A 70 0.80 -3.01 -11.67
CA LEU A 70 2.25 -2.85 -11.83
C LEU A 70 3.03 -4.14 -11.57
N THR A 71 2.65 -4.89 -10.53
CA THR A 71 3.31 -6.16 -10.17
C THR A 71 3.00 -7.29 -11.14
N ALA A 72 1.91 -7.19 -11.92
CA ALA A 72 1.58 -8.11 -13.00
C ALA A 72 2.37 -7.88 -14.29
N LEU A 73 3.05 -6.73 -14.46
CA LEU A 73 3.78 -6.43 -15.69
C LEU A 73 5.11 -7.18 -15.78
N ASP A 74 5.44 -7.65 -16.98
CA ASP A 74 6.79 -8.10 -17.34
C ASP A 74 7.76 -6.91 -17.37
N LEU A 75 8.96 -7.12 -16.82
CA LEU A 75 10.06 -6.16 -16.88
C LEU A 75 11.11 -6.71 -17.84
N LYS A 76 11.49 -5.93 -18.86
CA LYS A 76 12.47 -6.36 -19.88
C LYS A 76 13.66 -5.43 -19.98
N THR A 77 13.49 -4.18 -19.55
CA THR A 77 14.47 -3.12 -19.70
C THR A 77 14.65 -2.34 -18.40
N VAL A 78 15.78 -1.65 -18.27
CA VAL A 78 16.02 -0.68 -17.18
C VAL A 78 14.93 0.40 -17.13
N SER A 79 14.43 0.85 -18.28
CA SER A 79 13.32 1.81 -18.35
C SER A 79 12.02 1.26 -17.76
N ASP A 80 11.70 -0.01 -18.02
CA ASP A 80 10.53 -0.66 -17.40
C ASP A 80 10.67 -0.67 -15.87
N ILE A 81 11.86 -1.00 -15.38
CA ILE A 81 12.17 -1.04 -13.95
C ILE A 81 12.02 0.36 -13.34
N GLN A 82 12.61 1.38 -13.97
CA GLN A 82 12.55 2.76 -13.46
C GLN A 82 11.10 3.22 -13.33
N GLN A 83 10.29 3.06 -14.37
CA GLN A 83 8.89 3.50 -14.36
C GLN A 83 8.05 2.70 -13.34
N THR A 84 8.19 1.37 -13.30
CA THR A 84 7.44 0.54 -12.36
C THR A 84 7.86 0.81 -10.91
N SER A 85 9.16 0.94 -10.62
CA SER A 85 9.66 1.21 -9.27
C SER A 85 9.26 2.60 -8.77
N ALA A 86 9.31 3.63 -9.62
CA ALA A 86 8.87 4.98 -9.25
C ALA A 86 7.38 5.00 -8.86
N ALA A 87 6.52 4.32 -9.63
CA ALA A 87 5.10 4.24 -9.33
C ALA A 87 4.82 3.42 -8.06
N LEU A 88 5.55 2.32 -7.83
CA LEU A 88 5.43 1.51 -6.61
C LEU A 88 5.90 2.28 -5.37
N ALA A 89 6.99 3.05 -5.45
CA ALA A 89 7.44 3.92 -4.36
C ALA A 89 6.37 4.93 -3.95
N GLN A 90 5.68 5.51 -4.93
CA GLN A 90 4.55 6.40 -4.65
C GLN A 90 3.34 5.67 -4.03
N CYS A 91 3.12 4.40 -4.37
CA CYS A 91 2.06 3.61 -3.73
C CYS A 91 2.34 3.36 -2.23
N THR A 92 3.61 3.23 -1.83
CA THR A 92 4.00 2.90 -0.45
C THR A 92 4.27 4.11 0.44
N ALA A 93 4.64 5.26 -0.15
CA ALA A 93 5.16 6.42 0.59
C ALA A 93 4.12 7.19 1.43
N VAL A 94 2.91 7.42 0.90
CA VAL A 94 2.04 8.49 1.46
C VAL A 94 1.05 8.00 2.50
N SER A 95 0.50 6.79 2.35
CA SER A 95 -0.60 6.37 3.22
C SER A 95 -0.21 5.26 4.16
N ARG A 96 -0.43 5.51 5.46
CA ARG A 96 -0.40 4.52 6.54
C ARG A 96 -1.50 3.46 6.41
N GLU A 97 -2.39 3.61 5.44
CA GLU A 97 -3.57 2.78 5.21
C GLU A 97 -3.32 1.69 4.14
N PHE A 98 -2.08 1.45 3.73
CA PHE A 98 -1.74 0.40 2.76
C PHE A 98 -1.91 -1.00 3.37
N ILE A 99 -3.07 -1.63 3.14
CA ILE A 99 -3.46 -2.89 3.80
C ILE A 99 -4.04 -3.87 2.77
N CYS A 100 -3.20 -4.37 1.87
CA CYS A 100 -3.43 -5.66 1.24
C CYS A 100 -2.15 -6.49 1.32
N GLU A 101 -2.20 -7.60 2.05
CA GLU A 101 -1.09 -8.53 2.22
C GLU A 101 -0.57 -9.06 0.87
N GLU A 102 -1.48 -9.37 -0.05
CA GLU A 102 -1.14 -9.76 -1.42
C GLU A 102 -0.28 -8.69 -2.12
N CYS A 103 -0.62 -7.41 -1.94
CA CYS A 103 0.10 -6.31 -2.59
C CYS A 103 1.52 -6.16 -2.03
N GLN A 104 1.71 -6.42 -0.74
CA GLN A 104 3.04 -6.43 -0.12
C GLN A 104 3.89 -7.56 -0.70
N ASN A 105 3.34 -8.78 -0.71
CA ASN A 105 4.04 -9.95 -1.25
C ASN A 105 4.35 -9.78 -2.75
N SER A 106 3.38 -9.34 -3.56
CA SER A 106 3.61 -9.12 -4.99
C SER A 106 4.61 -8.00 -5.27
N THR A 107 4.64 -6.97 -4.42
CA THR A 107 5.64 -5.90 -4.50
C THR A 107 7.03 -6.46 -4.23
N LEU A 108 7.22 -7.21 -3.14
CA LEU A 108 8.52 -7.81 -2.79
C LEU A 108 9.04 -8.74 -3.90
N ASN A 109 8.18 -9.63 -4.42
CA ASN A 109 8.55 -10.52 -5.54
C ASN A 109 8.94 -9.71 -6.79
N LYS A 110 8.26 -8.59 -7.06
CA LYS A 110 8.60 -7.71 -8.18
C LYS A 110 9.95 -7.00 -7.97
N LEU A 111 10.24 -6.54 -6.76
CA LEU A 111 11.54 -5.93 -6.42
C LEU A 111 12.69 -6.92 -6.60
N GLU A 112 12.49 -8.19 -6.24
CA GLU A 112 13.47 -9.26 -6.49
C GLU A 112 13.76 -9.39 -7.99
N SER A 113 12.73 -9.49 -8.84
CA SER A 113 12.92 -9.53 -10.30
C SER A 113 13.62 -8.28 -10.85
N MET A 114 13.36 -7.09 -10.28
CA MET A 114 14.07 -5.87 -10.66
C MET A 114 15.56 -5.98 -10.36
N LEU A 115 15.93 -6.46 -9.17
CA LEU A 115 17.33 -6.63 -8.77
C LEU A 115 18.07 -7.63 -9.65
N GLU A 116 17.43 -8.74 -10.04
CA GLU A 116 18.02 -9.74 -10.95
C GLU A 116 18.39 -9.14 -12.32
N ILE A 117 17.49 -8.34 -12.90
CA ILE A 117 17.73 -7.66 -14.18
C ILE A 117 18.84 -6.62 -14.04
N LEU A 118 18.78 -5.77 -13.00
CA LEU A 118 19.81 -4.74 -12.77
C LEU A 118 21.20 -5.33 -12.56
N GLN A 119 21.30 -6.47 -11.85
CA GLN A 119 22.57 -7.16 -11.66
C GLN A 119 23.14 -7.68 -12.99
N THR A 120 22.27 -8.14 -13.89
CA THR A 120 22.68 -8.62 -15.22
C THR A 120 23.21 -7.47 -16.07
N ASP A 121 22.53 -6.33 -16.08
CA ASP A 121 22.92 -5.15 -16.88
C ASP A 121 24.15 -4.44 -16.31
N THR A 122 24.29 -4.36 -14.98
CA THR A 122 25.46 -3.74 -14.33
C THR A 122 26.73 -4.55 -14.59
N LYS A 123 26.64 -5.89 -14.68
CA LYS A 123 27.77 -6.76 -15.07
C LYS A 123 28.27 -6.50 -16.49
N GLN A 124 27.46 -5.92 -17.37
CA GLN A 124 27.86 -5.53 -18.72
C GLN A 124 28.59 -4.17 -18.78
N GLY A 125 28.87 -3.55 -17.63
CA GLY A 125 29.64 -2.31 -17.55
C GLY A 125 28.82 -1.03 -17.77
N THR A 126 27.50 -1.11 -17.63
CA THR A 126 26.62 0.07 -17.63
C THR A 126 26.68 0.81 -16.29
N VAL A 127 26.41 2.13 -16.31
CA VAL A 127 26.39 2.95 -15.09
C VAL A 127 25.31 2.43 -14.13
N THR A 128 25.65 2.28 -12.85
CA THR A 128 24.71 1.88 -11.81
C THR A 128 23.52 2.85 -11.75
N PRO A 129 22.27 2.39 -11.95
CA PRO A 129 21.11 3.28 -11.96
C PRO A 129 20.68 3.62 -10.54
N THR A 130 21.30 4.64 -9.95
CA THR A 130 21.10 5.04 -8.54
C THR A 130 19.65 5.41 -8.22
N GLU A 131 18.93 6.03 -9.15
CA GLU A 131 17.52 6.39 -8.98
C GLU A 131 16.63 5.15 -8.77
N ILE A 132 16.93 4.06 -9.49
CA ILE A 132 16.21 2.79 -9.34
C ILE A 132 16.51 2.17 -7.98
N ALA A 133 17.78 2.19 -7.56
CA ALA A 133 18.18 1.68 -6.26
C ALA A 133 17.50 2.45 -5.11
N ASP A 134 17.40 3.78 -5.24
CA ASP A 134 16.71 4.63 -4.26
C ASP A 134 15.23 4.28 -4.16
N ASN A 135 14.52 4.16 -5.29
CA ASN A 135 13.13 3.72 -5.30
C ASN A 135 12.95 2.36 -4.61
N ILE A 136 13.80 1.37 -4.89
CA ILE A 136 13.74 0.04 -4.29
C ILE A 136 13.92 0.12 -2.77
N LEU A 137 14.90 0.89 -2.29
CA LEU A 137 15.17 1.07 -0.86
C LEU A 137 14.02 1.78 -0.15
N ASN A 138 13.45 2.82 -0.76
CA ASN A 138 12.29 3.54 -0.22
C ASN A 138 11.08 2.61 -0.09
N ILE A 139 10.77 1.81 -1.11
CA ILE A 139 9.67 0.83 -1.06
C ILE A 139 9.88 -0.16 0.09
N MET A 140 11.08 -0.73 0.24
CA MET A 140 11.36 -1.67 1.33
C MET A 140 11.22 -1.02 2.70
N GLY A 141 11.75 0.19 2.86
CA GLY A 141 11.63 0.96 4.10
C GLY A 141 10.17 1.22 4.47
N ASP A 142 9.36 1.63 3.50
CA ASP A 142 7.93 1.87 3.69
C ASP A 142 7.17 0.59 4.07
N LEU A 143 7.43 -0.52 3.38
CA LEU A 143 6.80 -1.81 3.68
C LEU A 143 7.14 -2.29 5.10
N ILE A 144 8.40 -2.13 5.54
CA ILE A 144 8.82 -2.45 6.91
C ILE A 144 8.06 -1.58 7.92
N HIS A 145 7.96 -0.28 7.66
CA HIS A 145 7.25 0.65 8.54
C HIS A 145 5.74 0.35 8.61
N GLN A 146 5.13 -0.09 7.52
CA GLN A 146 3.72 -0.49 7.48
C GLN A 146 3.45 -1.76 8.29
N VAL A 147 4.29 -2.80 8.14
CA VAL A 147 4.15 -4.05 8.90
C VAL A 147 4.40 -3.81 10.39
N SER A 148 5.40 -2.99 10.74
CA SER A 148 5.70 -2.62 12.13
C SER A 148 4.51 -1.95 12.82
N GLN A 149 3.87 -0.96 12.17
CA GLN A 149 2.68 -0.31 12.72
C GLN A 149 1.51 -1.28 12.89
N SER A 150 1.28 -2.16 11.91
CA SER A 150 0.21 -3.17 11.97
C SER A 150 0.39 -4.11 13.17
N ALA A 151 1.62 -4.55 13.44
CA ALA A 151 1.94 -5.36 14.61
C ALA A 151 1.77 -4.59 15.94
N SER A 152 2.14 -3.30 15.98
CA SER A 152 1.91 -2.45 17.16
C SER A 152 0.43 -2.25 17.47
N HIS A 153 -0.43 -2.10 16.45
CA HIS A 153 -1.88 -2.01 16.63
C HIS A 153 -2.48 -3.28 17.25
N LEU A 154 -2.01 -4.46 16.83
CA LEU A 154 -2.45 -5.74 17.40
C LEU A 154 -2.06 -5.90 18.88
N ASN A 155 -0.87 -5.39 19.28
CA ASN A 155 -0.42 -5.45 20.67
C ASN A 155 -1.26 -4.58 21.63
N PHE A 156 -1.94 -3.54 21.13
CA PHE A 156 -2.87 -2.72 21.92
C PHE A 156 -4.31 -3.28 21.95
N GLN A 157 -4.58 -4.39 21.26
CA GLN A 157 -5.92 -4.94 21.09
C GLN A 157 -6.15 -6.24 21.87
N LEU A 158 -5.20 -6.69 22.69
CA LEU A 158 -5.44 -7.72 23.70
C LEU A 158 -6.24 -7.11 24.87
N PRO A 159 -7.53 -7.44 25.06
CA PRO A 159 -8.16 -7.16 26.34
C PRO A 159 -7.45 -8.03 27.37
N TYR A 160 -6.99 -7.40 28.44
CA TYR A 160 -6.55 -8.07 29.66
C TYR A 160 -7.67 -9.00 30.14
N VAL A 161 -7.57 -10.29 29.83
CA VAL A 161 -8.43 -11.33 30.41
C VAL A 161 -7.57 -12.11 31.39
N ASP A 162 -7.45 -11.60 32.62
CA ASP A 162 -7.46 -12.47 33.79
C ASP A 162 -7.61 -11.66 35.09
N SER A 163 -8.72 -11.84 35.79
CA SER A 163 -8.75 -11.81 37.25
C SER A 163 -9.99 -12.55 37.75
N PRO A 164 -9.82 -13.52 38.67
CA PRO A 164 -10.90 -14.40 39.12
C PRO A 164 -11.87 -13.67 40.04
N SER A 165 -13.16 -13.94 39.81
CA SER A 165 -14.30 -13.49 40.60
C SER A 165 -14.14 -13.85 42.08
N SER A 166 -13.94 -12.84 42.93
CA SER A 166 -14.13 -12.97 44.38
C SER A 166 -15.55 -12.53 44.73
N SER A 167 -16.45 -13.50 44.79
CA SER A 167 -17.80 -13.35 45.34
C SER A 167 -17.72 -12.99 46.83
N SER A 168 -18.02 -11.74 47.15
CA SER A 168 -18.21 -11.26 48.52
C SER A 168 -19.71 -11.24 48.84
N THR A 169 -20.17 -12.29 49.52
CA THR A 169 -21.50 -12.38 50.11
C THR A 169 -21.64 -11.30 51.19
N THR A 170 -22.52 -10.32 50.98
CA THR A 170 -22.96 -9.39 52.02
C THR A 170 -24.36 -9.78 52.49
N THR A 171 -24.43 -10.34 53.69
CA THR A 171 -25.65 -10.52 54.48
C THR A 171 -26.15 -9.15 54.95
N SER A 172 -27.39 -8.81 54.62
CA SER A 172 -28.12 -7.72 55.28
C SER A 172 -29.40 -8.29 55.89
N SER A 173 -29.43 -8.26 57.22
CA SER A 173 -30.60 -8.48 58.06
C SER A 173 -31.40 -7.19 58.12
N SER A 174 -32.71 -7.27 57.90
CA SER A 174 -33.64 -6.20 58.20
C SER A 174 -34.93 -6.76 58.77
N SER A 175 -35.11 -6.51 60.06
CA SER A 175 -36.31 -6.64 60.88
C SER A 175 -37.29 -5.49 60.59
N SER A 176 -38.60 -5.79 60.65
CA SER A 176 -39.82 -4.95 60.85
C SER A 176 -40.94 -5.63 60.05
N SER A 177 -42.12 -6.00 60.55
CA SER A 177 -42.92 -5.57 61.71
C SER A 177 -43.69 -6.75 62.31
#